data_AF-A0A1V6MH46-F1
#
_entry.id   AF-A0A1V6MH46-F1
#
_cell.length_a   1.000
_cell.length_b   1.000
_cell.length_c   1.000
_cell.angle_alpha   90.00
_cell.angle_beta   90.00
_cell.angle_gamma   90.00
#
_symmetry.space_group_name_H-M   'P 1'
#
loop_
_entity.id
_entity.type
_entity.pdbx_description
1 polymer ?
#
loop_
_entity_poly.entity_id
_entity_poly.type
_entity_poly.pdbx_seq_one_letter_code
_entity_poly.pdbx_strand_id
1 'polypeptide(L)' 'MAPTVDFPHDLVRLQADWYRTYDALAAPHPARPTALRHRLQVLSARLCWHPYWSRQDVVVPAVRQELRRQGRALERQW' A
#
# COMPACT_ATOMS: atom_id res chain seq x y z
N MET A 1 -20.77 6.83 9.57
CA MET A 1 -19.48 7.27 9.01
C MET A 1 -18.42 6.37 9.62
N ALA A 2 -17.65 5.62 8.82
CA ALA A 2 -16.57 4.79 9.35
C ALA A 2 -15.50 5.70 9.97
N PRO A 3 -14.91 5.34 11.13
CA PRO A 3 -13.86 6.15 11.75
C PRO A 3 -12.71 6.33 10.75
N THR A 4 -12.31 7.58 10.53
CA THR A 4 -11.08 7.89 9.79
C THR A 4 -9.91 7.46 10.64
N VAL A 5 -9.26 6.36 10.26
CA VAL A 5 -8.04 5.91 10.93
C VAL A 5 -6.90 6.80 10.44
N ASP A 6 -6.24 7.47 11.38
CA ASP A 6 -5.05 8.27 11.09
C ASP A 6 -3.85 7.36 10.93
N PHE A 7 -3.50 7.08 9.67
CA PHE A 7 -2.29 6.34 9.34
C PHE A 7 -1.07 7.26 9.26
N PRO A 8 0.12 6.75 9.61
CA PRO A 8 1.36 7.39 9.25
C PRO A 8 1.42 7.66 7.74
N HIS A 9 1.85 8.86 7.35
CA HIS A 9 1.86 9.28 5.94
C HIS A 9 2.76 8.36 5.07
N ASP A 10 3.86 7.86 5.62
CA ASP A 10 4.74 6.91 4.98
C ASP A 10 4.06 5.55 4.70
N LEU A 11 3.18 5.10 5.59
CA LEU A 11 2.39 3.87 5.38
C LEU A 11 1.38 4.04 4.25
N VAL A 12 0.67 5.17 4.20
CA VAL A 12 -0.26 5.49 3.11
C VAL A 12 0.48 5.60 1.77
N ARG A 13 1.66 6.23 1.78
CA ARG A 13 2.52 6.34 0.60
C ARG A 13 3.05 4.99 0.13
N LEU A 14 3.45 4.10 1.04
CA LEU A 14 3.84 2.73 0.71
C LEU A 14 2.70 1.97 0.02
N GLN A 15 1.47 2.14 0.51
CA GLN A 15 0.29 1.53 -0.10
C GLN A 15 -0.01 2.11 -1.49
N ALA A 16 0.13 3.42 -1.68
CA ALA A 16 -0.03 4.07 -2.98
C ALA A 16 1.04 3.61 -4.00
N ASP A 17 2.31 3.55 -3.58
CA ASP A 17 3.41 3.03 -4.39
C ASP A 17 3.20 1.55 -4.77
N TRP A 18 2.60 0.77 -3.87
CA TRP A 18 2.23 -0.62 -4.13
C TRP A 18 1.19 -0.71 -5.23
N TYR A 19 0.12 0.09 -5.18
CA TYR A 19 -0.91 0.13 -6.22
C TYR A 19 -0.34 0.53 -7.57
N ARG A 20 0.42 1.62 -7.62
CA ARG A 20 1.06 2.07 -8.86
C ARG A 20 1.99 1.02 -9.46
N THR A 21 2.78 0.33 -8.62
CA THR A 21 3.68 -0.74 -9.07
C THR A 21 2.90 -1.94 -9.60
N TYR A 22 1.80 -2.29 -8.92
CA TYR A 22 0.92 -3.36 -9.36
C TYR A 22 0.24 -3.03 -10.69
N ASP A 23 -0.31 -1.84 -10.85
CA ASP A 23 -0.99 -1.41 -12.07
C ASP A 23 0.00 -1.33 -13.25
N ALA A 24 1.22 -0.83 -13.03
CA ALA A 24 2.28 -0.86 -14.03
C ALA A 24 2.70 -2.28 -14.44
N LEU A 25 2.64 -3.24 -13.50
CA LEU A 25 2.95 -4.65 -13.77
C LEU A 25 1.78 -5.37 -14.47
N ALA A 26 0.54 -4.98 -14.16
CA ALA A 26 -0.69 -5.54 -14.72
C ALA A 26 -1.02 -4.97 -16.12
N ALA A 27 -0.39 -3.86 -16.51
CA ALA A 27 -0.53 -3.29 -17.84
C ALA A 27 -0.13 -4.29 -18.94
N PRO A 28 -0.79 -4.25 -20.12
CA PRO A 28 -0.37 -5.04 -21.27
C PRO A 28 1.07 -4.68 -21.68
N HIS A 29 1.93 -5.70 -21.78
CA HIS A 29 3.34 -5.55 -22.16
C HIS A 29 4.14 -4.58 -21.26
N PRO A 30 4.27 -4.88 -19.95
CA PRO A 30 4.86 -3.96 -18.99
C PRO A 30 6.34 -3.71 -19.29
N ALA A 31 6.77 -2.45 -19.21
CA ALA A 31 8.17 -2.11 -19.32
C ALA A 31 8.94 -2.66 -18.10
N ARG A 32 9.95 -3.50 -18.33
CA ARG A 32 10.83 -4.07 -17.29
C ARG A 32 10.07 -4.90 -16.22
N PRO A 33 9.38 -5.99 -16.61
CA PRO A 33 8.53 -6.78 -15.71
C PRO A 33 9.28 -7.34 -14.49
N THR A 34 10.56 -7.70 -14.65
CA THR A 34 11.40 -8.21 -13.55
C THR A 34 11.64 -7.14 -12.49
N ALA A 35 11.93 -5.91 -12.91
CA ALA A 35 12.16 -4.79 -11.99
C ALA A 35 10.87 -4.44 -11.22
N LEU A 36 9.72 -4.47 -11.90
CA LEU A 36 8.41 -4.25 -11.29
C LEU A 36 8.04 -5.32 -10.27
N ARG A 37 8.26 -6.61 -10.60
CA ARG A 37 8.06 -7.72 -9.64
C ARG A 37 8.94 -7.59 -8.41
N HIS A 38 10.22 -7.30 -8.59
CA HIS A 38 11.15 -7.10 -7.48
C HIS A 38 10.70 -5.91 -6.59
N ARG A 39 10.31 -4.79 -7.21
CA ARG A 39 9.77 -3.63 -6.49
C ARG A 39 8.51 -3.99 -5.71
N LEU A 40 7.59 -4.77 -6.29
CA LEU A 40 6.38 -5.22 -5.63
C LEU A 40 6.69 -6.10 -4.40
N GLN A 41 7.68 -6.98 -4.49
CA GLN A 41 8.14 -7.81 -3.37
C GLN A 41 8.70 -6.94 -2.23
N VAL A 42 9.56 -5.98 -2.53
CA VAL A 42 10.12 -5.05 -1.54
C VAL A 42 9.01 -4.22 -0.87
N LEU A 43 8.06 -3.70 -1.64
CA LEU A 43 6.93 -2.93 -1.10
C LEU A 43 6.03 -3.80 -0.22
N SER A 44 5.77 -5.04 -0.64
CA SER A 44 4.98 -6.00 0.15
C SER A 44 5.67 -6.33 1.48
N ALA A 45 7.00 -6.54 1.47
CA ALA A 45 7.77 -6.76 2.69
C ALA A 45 7.71 -5.54 3.63
N ARG A 46 7.90 -4.32 3.10
CA ARG A 46 7.81 -3.08 3.89
C ARG A 46 6.42 -2.86 4.49
N LEU A 47 5.35 -3.16 3.74
CA LEU A 47 3.99 -3.11 4.25
C LEU A 47 3.75 -4.14 5.36
N CYS A 48 4.24 -5.39 5.19
CA CYS A 48 4.07 -6.44 6.18
C CYS A 48 4.83 -6.17 7.48
N TRP A 49 6.02 -5.58 7.40
CA TRP A 49 6.89 -5.31 8.57
C TRP A 49 6.81 -3.86 9.06
N HIS A 50 5.78 -3.12 8.66
CA HIS A 50 5.66 -1.74 9.07
C HIS A 50 5.47 -1.60 10.60
N PRO A 51 6.21 -0.71 11.28
CA PRO A 51 6.12 -0.53 12.74
C PRO A 51 4.72 -0.19 13.26
N TYR A 52 3.87 0.38 12.40
CA TYR A 52 2.46 0.66 12.71
C TYR A 52 1.69 -0.60 13.15
N TRP A 53 2.00 -1.77 12.59
CA TRP A 53 1.32 -3.03 12.92
C TRP A 53 1.73 -3.61 14.26
N SER A 54 2.84 -3.15 14.84
CA SER A 54 3.31 -3.59 16.16
C SER A 54 2.54 -2.93 17.31
N ARG A 55 1.60 -2.02 17.02
CA ARG A 55 0.74 -1.39 18.03
C ARG A 55 -0.33 -2.38 18.49
N GLN A 56 -0.49 -2.51 19.81
CA GLN A 56 -1.30 -3.55 20.46
C GLN A 56 -2.83 -3.37 20.27
N ASP A 57 -3.27 -2.23 19.72
CA ASP A 57 -4.66 -1.79 19.58
C ASP A 57 -5.22 -1.91 18.16
N VAL A 58 -4.46 -2.46 17.20
CA VAL A 58 -4.84 -2.47 15.79
C VAL A 58 -5.74 -3.65 15.44
N VAL A 59 -7.04 -3.40 15.23
CA VAL A 59 -7.98 -4.39 14.66
C VAL A 59 -7.68 -4.61 13.18
N VAL A 60 -6.91 -5.66 12.90
CA VAL A 60 -6.19 -5.86 11.62
C VAL A 60 -7.07 -5.83 10.35
N PRO A 61 -8.28 -6.42 10.28
CA PRO A 61 -9.03 -6.47 9.01
C PRO A 61 -9.62 -5.11 8.57
N ALA A 62 -10.32 -4.41 9.47
CA ALA A 62 -10.95 -3.13 9.17
C ALA A 62 -9.90 -2.03 8.93
N VAL A 63 -8.82 -2.04 9.71
CA VAL A 63 -7.70 -1.11 9.56
C VAL A 63 -6.98 -1.33 8.22
N ARG A 64 -6.76 -2.58 7.79
CA ARG A 64 -6.18 -2.84 6.46
C ARG A 64 -7.08 -2.36 5.32
N GLN A 65 -8.40 -2.44 5.45
CA GLN A 65 -9.32 -1.92 4.44
C GLN A 65 -9.25 -0.39 4.35
N GLU A 66 -9.20 0.31 5.48
CA GLU A 66 -9.07 1.77 5.47
C GLU A 66 -7.72 2.22 4.89
N LEU A 67 -6.63 1.51 5.18
CA LEU A 67 -5.31 1.77 4.57
C LEU A 67 -5.37 1.64 3.04
N ARG A 68 -6.00 0.58 2.53
CA ARG A 68 -6.19 0.36 1.08
C ARG A 68 -6.99 1.51 0.46
N ARG A 69 -8.05 1.96 1.12
CA ARG A 69 -8.87 3.09 0.67
C ARG A 69 -8.05 4.38 0.58
N GLN A 70 -7.32 4.72 1.64
CA GLN A 70 -6.49 5.94 1.65
C GLN A 70 -5.33 5.85 0.65
N GLY A 71 -4.68 4.70 0.53
CA GLY A 71 -3.62 4.47 -0.47
C GLY A 71 -4.13 4.63 -1.91
N ARG A 72 -5.33 4.14 -2.24
CA ARG A 72 -5.99 4.37 -3.55
C ARG A 72 -6.43 5.81 -3.75
N ALA A 73 -6.81 6.51 -2.68
CA ALA A 73 -7.16 7.92 -2.77
C ALA A 73 -5.91 8.76 -3.07
N LEU A 74 -4.80 8.47 -2.38
CA LEU A 74 -3.51 9.12 -2.61
C LEU A 74 -2.98 8.81 -4.01
N GLU A 75 -2.94 7.54 -4.43
CA GLU A 75 -2.44 7.13 -5.74
C GLU A 75 -3.12 7.87 -6.91
N ARG A 76 -4.43 8.14 -6.81
CA ARG A 76 -5.19 8.89 -7.82
C ARG A 76 -4.98 10.40 -7.82
N GLN A 77 -4.32 10.95 -6.81
CA GLN A 77 -4.00 12.38 -6.72
C GLN A 77 -2.67 12.73 -7.43
N TRP A 78 -1.97 11.73 -7.96
CA TRP A 78 -0.72 11.86 -8.72
C TRP A 78 -0.92 11.39 -10.15
#